data_AF-A0A940TB51-F1
#
_entry.id   AF-A0A940TB51-F1
#
_cell.length_a   1.000
_cell.length_b   1.000
_cell.length_c   1.000
_cell.angle_alpha   90.00
_cell.angle_beta   90.00
_cell.angle_gamma   90.00
#
_symmetry.space_group_name_H-M   'P 1'
#
loop_
_entity.id
_entity.type
_entity.pdbx_description
1 polymer ?
#
loop_
_entity_poly.entity_id
_entity_poly.type
_entity_poly.pdbx_seq_one_letter_code
_entity_poly.pdbx_strand_id
1 'polypeptide(L)' 'MKKADLLAEYIFNRRIHLEHEIQQLQENIRYRSISSVDCLELIIARERLSMFIEVTRDITELLKLKKGIPP' A
#
# COMPACT_ATOMS: atom_id res chain seq x y z
N MET A 1 16.47 9.95 15.33
CA MET A 1 16.19 9.36 14.00
C MET A 1 16.54 10.35 12.91
N LYS A 2 17.21 9.94 11.83
CA LYS A 2 17.40 10.80 10.66
C LYS A 2 16.09 10.84 9.87
N LYS A 3 15.83 11.94 9.14
CA LYS A 3 14.58 12.12 8.36
C LYS A 3 14.33 11.01 7.34
N ALA A 4 15.40 10.44 6.77
CA ALA A 4 15.31 9.31 5.85
C ALA A 4 14.85 8.01 6.52
N ASP A 5 15.27 7.76 7.77
CA ASP A 5 14.86 6.57 8.53
C ASP A 5 13.36 6.66 8.84
N LEU A 6 12.88 7.84 9.24
CA LEU A 6 11.45 8.09 9.49
C LEU A 6 10.60 7.89 8.23
N LEU A 7 11.09 8.36 7.08
CA LEU A 7 10.42 8.17 5.79
C LEU A 7 10.35 6.67 5.43
N ALA A 8 11.44 5.93 5.63
CA ALA A 8 11.47 4.51 5.35
C ALA A 8 10.50 3.72 6.25
N GLU A 9 10.48 4.01 7.55
CA GLU A 9 9.52 3.43 8.50
C GLU A 9 8.07 3.75 8.12
N TYR A 10 7.78 5.00 7.75
CA TYR A 10 6.46 5.39 7.27
C TYR A 10 6.04 4.61 6.04
N ILE A 11 6.92 4.53 5.01
CA ILE A 11 6.63 3.83 3.76
C ILE A 11 6.33 2.35 4.04
N PHE A 12 7.16 1.70 4.84
CA PHE A 12 7.01 0.30 5.22
C PHE A 12 5.69 0.05 5.97
N ASN A 13 5.43 0.80 7.04
CA ASN A 13 4.23 0.62 7.86
C ASN A 13 2.96 0.91 7.06
N ARG A 14 2.97 1.95 6.23
CA ARG A 14 1.81 2.33 5.43
C ARG A 14 1.51 1.28 4.36
N ARG A 15 2.54 0.70 3.74
CA ARG A 15 2.37 -0.41 2.80
C ARG A 15 1.73 -1.63 3.45
N ILE A 16 2.26 -2.08 4.59
CA ILE A 16 1.69 -3.21 5.34
C ILE A 16 0.21 -2.97 5.64
N HIS A 17 -0.14 -1.76 6.06
CA HIS A 17 -1.53 -1.42 6.34
C HIS A 17 -2.43 -1.54 5.11
N LEU A 18 -1.99 -1.06 3.94
CA LEU A 18 -2.74 -1.16 2.70
C LEU A 18 -2.86 -2.61 2.19
N GLU A 19 -1.80 -3.42 2.33
CA GLU A 19 -1.83 -4.84 2.02
C GLU A 19 -2.82 -5.59 2.93
N HIS A 20 -2.86 -5.24 4.21
CA HIS A 20 -3.79 -5.82 5.18
C HIS A 20 -5.25 -5.43 4.87
N GLU A 21 -5.51 -4.18 4.46
CA GLU A 21 -6.84 -3.74 4.02
C GLU A 21 -7.34 -4.58 2.83
N ILE A 22 -6.48 -4.81 1.84
CA ILE A 22 -6.80 -5.67 0.69
C ILE A 22 -7.09 -7.10 1.15
N GLN A 23 -6.25 -7.67 2.04
CA GLN A 23 -6.46 -9.01 2.55
C GLN A 23 -7.81 -9.15 3.27
N GLN A 24 -8.16 -8.19 4.14
CA GLN A 24 -9.45 -8.19 4.83
C GLN A 24 -10.63 -8.11 3.84
N LEU A 25 -10.55 -7.26 2.82
CA LEU A 25 -11.58 -7.16 1.78
C LEU A 25 -11.73 -8.47 0.98
N GLN A 26 -10.62 -9.16 0.69
CA GLN A 26 -10.64 -10.46 0.00
C GLN A 26 -11.24 -11.57 0.87
N GLU A 27 -10.88 -11.62 2.15
CA GLU A 27 -11.46 -12.57 3.12
C GLU A 27 -12.96 -12.34 3.25
N ASN A 28 -13.36 -11.08 3.37
CA ASN A 28 -14.76 -10.69 3.40
C ASN A 28 -15.53 -11.18 2.17
N ILE A 29 -15.03 -10.98 0.94
CA ILE A 29 -15.69 -11.46 -0.28
C ILE A 29 -15.89 -12.98 -0.27
N ARG A 30 -14.99 -13.76 0.33
CA ARG A 30 -15.05 -15.23 0.33
C ARG A 30 -16.19 -15.80 1.19
N TYR A 31 -16.69 -15.08 2.20
CA TYR A 31 -17.59 -15.64 3.23
C TYR A 31 -18.98 -14.98 3.35
N ARG A 32 -19.34 -14.02 2.48
CA ARG A 32 -20.66 -13.36 2.44
C ARG A 32 -21.28 -13.35 1.04
N SER A 33 -22.56 -13.03 0.94
CA SER A 33 -23.20 -12.73 -0.35
C SER A 33 -22.52 -11.51 -0.96
N ILE A 34 -21.82 -11.72 -2.08
CA ILE A 34 -21.00 -10.71 -2.73
C ILE A 34 -21.91 -9.75 -3.51
N SER A 35 -21.77 -8.46 -3.24
CA SER A 35 -22.35 -7.39 -4.05
C SER A 35 -21.32 -6.79 -5.02
N SER A 36 -21.79 -6.06 -6.02
CA SER A 36 -20.91 -5.26 -6.89
C SER A 36 -20.14 -4.18 -6.11
N VAL A 37 -20.65 -3.74 -4.97
CA VAL A 37 -19.98 -2.75 -4.10
C VAL A 37 -18.75 -3.36 -3.47
N ASP A 38 -18.82 -4.61 -2.98
CA ASP A 38 -17.66 -5.32 -2.40
C ASP A 38 -16.51 -5.44 -3.42
N CYS A 39 -16.84 -5.76 -4.67
CA CYS A 39 -15.86 -5.83 -5.75
C CYS A 39 -15.23 -4.47 -6.04
N LEU A 40 -16.03 -3.40 -6.01
CA LEU A 40 -15.55 -2.03 -6.24
C LEU A 40 -14.63 -1.56 -5.10
N GLU A 41 -14.97 -1.87 -3.84
CA GLU A 41 -14.13 -1.59 -2.68
C GLU A 41 -12.76 -2.27 -2.81
N LEU A 42 -12.74 -3.55 -3.22
CA LEU A 42 -11.49 -4.27 -3.44
C LEU A 42 -10.65 -3.65 -4.56
N ILE A 43 -11.28 -3.24 -5.67
CA ILE A 43 -10.58 -2.56 -6.77
C ILE A 43 -9.96 -1.25 -6.27
N ILE A 44 -10.74 -0.42 -5.57
CA ILE A 44 -10.26 0.86 -5.03
C ILE A 44 -9.09 0.65 -4.06
N ALA A 45 -9.16 -0.35 -3.18
CA ALA A 45 -8.08 -0.66 -2.24
C ALA A 45 -6.78 -1.07 -2.97
N ARG A 46 -6.90 -1.86 -4.05
CA ARG A 46 -5.75 -2.24 -4.88
C ARG A 46 -5.13 -1.04 -5.59
N GLU A 47 -5.95 -0.17 -6.18
CA GLU A 47 -5.46 1.04 -6.85
C GLU A 47 -4.76 1.99 -5.86
N ARG A 48 -5.27 2.11 -4.63
CA ARG A 48 -4.59 2.88 -3.57
C ARG A 48 -3.20 2.34 -3.24
N LEU A 49 -3.05 1.02 -3.13
CA LEU A 49 -1.74 0.39 -2.91
C LEU A 49 -0.82 0.62 -4.11
N SER A 50 -1.32 0.43 -5.33
CA SER A 50 -0.57 0.64 -6.57
C SER A 50 -0.02 2.07 -6.64
N MET A 51 -0.90 3.06 -6.45
CA MET A 51 -0.54 4.48 -6.44
C MET A 51 0.46 4.80 -5.32
N PHE A 52 0.30 4.21 -4.14
CA PHE A 52 1.24 4.42 -3.04
C PHE A 52 2.64 3.91 -3.38
N ILE A 53 2.76 2.73 -4.00
CA ILE A 53 4.04 2.17 -4.44
C ILE A 53 4.70 3.08 -5.49
N GLU A 54 3.93 3.56 -6.47
CA GLU A 54 4.42 4.48 -7.51
C GLU A 54 4.95 5.78 -6.91
N VAL A 55 4.14 6.46 -6.09
CA VAL A 55 4.52 7.74 -5.47
C VAL A 55 5.72 7.59 -4.53
N THR A 56 5.78 6.51 -3.75
CA THR A 56 6.90 6.29 -2.83
C THR A 56 8.19 5.97 -3.58
N ARG A 57 8.11 5.25 -4.70
CA ARG A 57 9.25 5.08 -5.60
C ARG A 57 9.74 6.43 -6.11
N ASP A 58 8.87 7.26 -6.65
CA ASP A 58 9.22 8.60 -7.16
C ASP A 58 9.90 9.45 -6.07
N ILE A 59 9.36 9.44 -4.85
CA ILE A 59 9.94 10.15 -3.70
C ILE A 59 11.36 9.63 -3.40
N THR A 60 11.57 8.31 -3.38
CA THR A 60 12.89 7.74 -3.09
C THR A 60 13.92 8.06 -4.18
N GLU A 61 13.49 8.10 -5.45
CA GLU A 61 14.31 8.48 -6.59
C GLU A 61 14.69 9.98 -6.51
N LEU A 62 13.71 10.86 -6.25
CA LEU A 62 13.93 12.32 -6.08
C LEU A 62 14.89 12.64 -4.94
N LEU A 63 14.76 11.93 -3.81
CA LEU A 63 15.62 12.11 -2.65
C LEU A 63 16.98 11.41 -2.80
N LYS A 64 17.25 10.75 -3.94
CA LYS A 64 18.47 9.98 -4.23
C LYS A 64 18.78 8.98 -3.11
N LEU A 65 17.73 8.38 -2.53
CA LEU A 65 17.86 7.34 -1.51
C LEU A 65 18.28 6.04 -2.21
N LYS A 66 19.54 5.99 -2.67
CA LYS A 66 20.14 4.89 -3.45
C LYS A 66 20.26 3.55 -2.70
N LYS A 67 19.90 3.51 -1.42
CA LYS A 67 19.64 2.25 -0.70
C LYS A 67 18.14 2.03 -0.76
N GLY A 68 17.71 1.31 -1.81
CA GLY A 68 16.29 1.02 -2.04
C GLY A 68 15.61 0.57 -0.76
N ILE A 69 14.44 1.14 -0.49
CA ILE A 69 13.49 0.50 0.41
C ILE A 69 13.08 -0.78 -0.33
N PRO A 70 13.35 -1.98 0.22
CA PRO A 70 13.08 -3.21 -0.50
C PRO A 70 11.60 -3.26 -0.88
N PRO A 71 11.29 -3.82 -2.07
CA PRO A 71 9.92 -4.12 -2.45
C PRO A 71 9.32 -5.19 -1.55
#